data_AF-A0AA87Z8Y6-F1
#
_entry.id   AF-A0AA87Z8Y6-F1
#
_cell.length_a   1.000
_cell.length_b   1.000
_cell.length_c   1.000
_cell.angle_alpha   90.00
_cell.angle_beta   90.00
_cell.angle_gamma   90.00
#
_symmetry.space_group_name_H-M   'P 1'
#
loop_
_entity.id
_entity.type
_entity.pdbx_description
1 polymer ?
#
loop_
_entity_poly.entity_id
_entity_poly.type
_entity_poly.pdbx_seq_one_letter_code
_entity_poly.pdbx_strand_id
1 'polypeptide(L)'
;MIVAADLSGIALIKELGKLRQLRKLAITRLTAEATTALFACIEEMNHLESLSLSFKNDGGMLNLETISSPPPHLERLVLKCRLQVLPDWISGLQNLSMLCLSLSSLTDDPLRHVGVLPNLVSLWLYRAYEGTQLHFEVGGFRKLKLLVLRDMQGLELVEIEEGALPLLEELRIGPSPLLDEVPSGLQHLRSLKVLAFYDMPNELVHKMQPNGGSDYVKVEHVPSVLFWYRISGRSYASYELGEQDLLDRLQGLDTNMNDVTRHVLQSFSFSDDIEADSASASTSAVPPSDERLSFSGNRISFGSDWLSDFSDDIED
;
A
#
# COMPACT_ATOMS: atom_id res chain seq x y z
N MET A 1 -9.22 -0.98 -21.38
CA MET A 1 -10.69 -1.03 -21.28
C MET A 1 -11.01 -1.41 -19.85
N ILE A 2 -11.42 -0.43 -19.04
CA ILE A 2 -11.97 -0.72 -17.71
C ILE A 2 -13.38 -1.22 -17.98
N VAL A 3 -13.62 -2.52 -17.77
CA VAL A 3 -14.99 -3.03 -17.73
C VAL A 3 -15.44 -2.86 -16.29
N ALA A 4 -15.78 -1.63 -15.90
CA ALA A 4 -16.50 -1.34 -14.67
C ALA A 4 -17.93 -1.90 -14.82
N ALA A 5 -18.03 -3.22 -14.85
CA ALA A 5 -19.30 -3.89 -14.91
C ALA A 5 -19.67 -4.28 -13.49
N ASP A 6 -20.83 -3.77 -13.06
CA ASP A 6 -21.61 -4.38 -11.99
C ASP A 6 -21.98 -5.80 -12.48
N LEU A 7 -21.08 -6.75 -12.22
CA LEU A 7 -21.08 -8.07 -12.81
C LEU A 7 -22.04 -8.99 -12.06
N SER A 8 -23.33 -8.63 -12.07
CA SER A 8 -24.42 -9.44 -11.50
C SER A 8 -24.90 -10.53 -12.46
N GLY A 9 -24.44 -10.54 -13.72
CA GLY A 9 -24.94 -11.44 -14.76
C GLY A 9 -23.88 -12.34 -15.39
N ILE A 10 -24.04 -13.66 -15.26
CA ILE A 10 -23.22 -14.71 -15.92
C ILE A 10 -23.10 -14.48 -17.45
N ALA A 11 -24.12 -13.89 -18.08
CA ALA A 11 -24.10 -13.58 -19.51
C ALA A 11 -22.99 -12.59 -19.88
N LEU A 12 -22.73 -11.58 -19.06
CA LEU A 12 -21.69 -10.58 -19.32
C LEU A 12 -20.29 -11.18 -19.17
N ILE A 13 -20.10 -12.10 -18.22
CA ILE A 13 -18.85 -12.84 -18.02
C ILE A 13 -18.50 -13.64 -19.27
N LYS A 14 -19.50 -14.30 -19.88
CA LYS A 14 -19.29 -15.04 -21.14
C LYS A 14 -18.86 -14.15 -22.30
N GLU A 15 -19.38 -12.93 -22.39
CA GLU A 15 -18.94 -11.96 -23.40
C GLU A 15 -17.53 -11.44 -23.09
N LEU A 16 -17.20 -11.22 -21.81
CA LEU A 16 -15.87 -10.84 -21.37
C LEU A 16 -14.81 -11.90 -21.77
N GLY A 17 -15.14 -13.18 -21.67
CA GLY A 17 -14.27 -14.28 -22.11
C GLY A 17 -13.89 -14.24 -23.59
N LYS A 18 -14.63 -13.52 -24.44
CA LYS A 18 -14.27 -13.33 -25.86
C LYS A 18 -13.14 -12.32 -26.05
N LEU A 19 -12.85 -11.49 -25.05
CA LEU A 19 -11.87 -10.40 -25.12
C LEU A 19 -10.47 -10.89 -24.74
N ARG A 20 -9.97 -11.90 -25.44
CA ARG A 20 -8.69 -12.59 -25.13
C ARG A 20 -7.43 -11.72 -25.26
N GLN A 21 -7.54 -10.58 -25.95
CA GLN A 21 -6.45 -9.62 -26.14
C GLN A 21 -6.45 -8.51 -25.06
N LEU A 22 -7.29 -8.66 -24.03
CA LEU A 22 -7.38 -7.68 -22.96
C LEU A 22 -6.11 -7.67 -22.11
N ARG A 23 -5.51 -6.49 -21.95
CA ARG A 23 -4.31 -6.29 -21.12
C ARG A 23 -4.63 -5.84 -19.70
N LYS A 24 -5.80 -5.22 -19.49
CA LYS A 24 -6.19 -4.66 -18.20
C LYS A 24 -7.66 -4.96 -17.93
N LEU A 25 -7.93 -5.57 -16.79
CA LEU A 25 -9.26 -5.94 -16.33
C LEU A 25 -9.43 -5.46 -14.90
N ALA A 26 -10.46 -4.67 -14.66
CA ALA A 26 -10.90 -4.31 -13.32
C ALA A 26 -12.36 -4.70 -13.22
N ILE A 27 -12.73 -5.43 -12.18
CA ILE A 27 -14.10 -5.83 -11.88
C ILE A 27 -14.42 -5.38 -10.48
N THR A 28 -15.47 -4.58 -10.37
CA THR A 28 -16.01 -4.11 -9.09
C THR A 28 -17.28 -4.85 -8.75
N ARG A 29 -17.61 -4.95 -7.46
CA ARG A 29 -18.86 -5.56 -6.96
C ARG A 29 -19.06 -7.01 -7.42
N LEU A 30 -17.99 -7.80 -7.47
CA LEU A 30 -18.03 -9.22 -7.78
C LEU A 30 -18.90 -9.96 -6.75
N THR A 31 -19.78 -10.85 -7.23
CA THR A 31 -20.59 -11.74 -6.39
C THR A 31 -20.02 -13.15 -6.40
N ALA A 32 -20.34 -13.95 -5.37
CA ALA A 32 -19.86 -15.32 -5.25
C ALA A 32 -20.27 -16.19 -6.44
N GLU A 33 -21.48 -16.02 -6.98
CA GLU A 33 -22.02 -16.81 -8.09
C GLU A 33 -21.28 -16.56 -9.42
N ALA A 34 -20.69 -15.37 -9.57
CA ALA A 34 -19.96 -14.95 -10.77
C ALA A 34 -18.50 -15.44 -10.80
N THR A 35 -17.92 -15.77 -9.64
CA THR A 35 -16.47 -16.08 -9.51
C THR A 35 -15.99 -17.21 -10.41
N THR A 36 -16.67 -18.37 -10.39
CA THR A 36 -16.27 -19.54 -11.16
C THR A 36 -16.24 -19.27 -12.66
N ALA A 37 -17.27 -18.58 -13.18
CA ALA A 37 -17.31 -18.22 -14.59
C ALA A 37 -16.24 -17.20 -14.95
N LEU A 38 -15.96 -16.25 -14.05
CA LEU A 38 -14.96 -15.22 -14.25
C LEU A 38 -13.55 -15.81 -14.30
N PHE A 39 -13.23 -16.71 -13.38
CA PHE A 39 -11.92 -17.35 -13.33
C PHE A 39 -11.62 -18.16 -14.57
N ALA A 40 -12.59 -18.94 -15.06
CA ALA A 40 -12.46 -19.62 -16.36
C ALA A 40 -12.18 -18.64 -17.51
N CYS A 41 -12.75 -17.43 -17.48
CA CYS A 41 -12.45 -16.41 -18.49
C CYS A 41 -11.05 -15.83 -18.33
N ILE A 42 -10.61 -15.55 -17.09
CA ILE A 42 -9.29 -14.99 -16.79
C ILE A 42 -8.18 -15.96 -17.21
N GLU A 43 -8.37 -17.25 -17.02
CA GLU A 43 -7.43 -18.30 -17.47
C GLU A 43 -7.17 -18.28 -18.98
N GLU A 44 -8.15 -17.81 -19.78
CA GLU A 44 -7.98 -17.68 -21.24
C GLU A 44 -7.35 -16.34 -21.67
N MET A 45 -7.18 -15.37 -20.76
CA MET A 45 -6.66 -14.03 -21.04
C MET A 45 -5.13 -13.97 -20.94
N ASN A 46 -4.47 -14.62 -21.90
CA ASN A 46 -3.01 -14.75 -21.90
C ASN A 46 -2.23 -13.42 -21.97
N HIS A 47 -2.86 -12.33 -22.43
CA HIS A 47 -2.23 -11.01 -22.54
C HIS A 47 -2.52 -10.10 -21.34
N LEU A 48 -3.16 -10.61 -20.28
CA LEU A 48 -3.54 -9.80 -19.14
C LEU A 48 -2.31 -9.42 -18.30
N GLU A 49 -2.13 -8.12 -18.12
CA GLU A 49 -1.04 -7.51 -17.36
C GLU A 49 -1.52 -6.87 -16.06
N SER A 50 -2.79 -6.47 -15.99
CA SER A 50 -3.37 -5.83 -14.81
C SER A 50 -4.72 -6.47 -14.49
N LEU A 51 -4.85 -6.97 -13.27
CA LEU A 51 -6.08 -7.54 -12.75
C LEU A 51 -6.45 -6.85 -11.44
N SER A 52 -7.65 -6.29 -11.38
CA SER A 52 -8.24 -5.73 -10.16
C SER A 52 -9.58 -6.40 -9.90
N LEU A 53 -9.76 -6.98 -8.73
CA LEU A 53 -11.00 -7.63 -8.31
C LEU A 53 -11.46 -7.02 -7.00
N SER A 54 -12.70 -6.53 -6.95
CA SER A 54 -13.36 -6.07 -5.73
C SER A 54 -14.68 -6.79 -5.55
N PHE A 55 -14.93 -7.29 -4.35
CA PHE A 55 -16.21 -7.89 -3.99
C PHE A 55 -17.25 -6.83 -3.65
N LYS A 56 -18.52 -7.22 -3.80
CA LYS A 56 -19.62 -6.45 -3.19
C LYS A 56 -19.51 -6.56 -1.67
N ASN A 57 -19.87 -5.50 -0.94
CA ASN A 57 -19.72 -5.43 0.53
C ASN A 57 -20.76 -6.29 1.29
N ASP A 58 -21.00 -7.52 0.84
CA ASP A 58 -21.99 -8.46 1.38
C ASP A 58 -21.36 -9.58 2.24
N GLY A 59 -20.05 -9.49 2.50
CA GLY A 59 -19.32 -10.51 3.26
C GLY A 59 -18.87 -11.72 2.44
N GLY A 60 -18.98 -11.68 1.12
CA GLY A 60 -18.43 -12.70 0.23
C GLY A 60 -16.92 -12.91 0.42
N MET A 61 -16.50 -14.18 0.35
CA MET A 61 -15.10 -14.60 0.42
C MET A 61 -14.66 -15.14 -0.93
N LEU A 62 -13.47 -14.75 -1.37
CA LEU A 62 -12.89 -15.20 -2.63
C LEU A 62 -11.93 -16.37 -2.40
N ASN A 63 -12.18 -17.46 -3.11
CA ASN A 63 -11.25 -18.58 -3.18
C ASN A 63 -10.47 -18.53 -4.51
N LEU A 64 -9.27 -17.96 -4.45
CA LEU A 64 -8.35 -17.84 -5.59
C LEU A 64 -7.63 -19.15 -5.96
N GLU A 65 -7.69 -20.19 -5.13
CA GLU A 65 -7.11 -21.51 -5.45
C GLU A 65 -7.83 -22.19 -6.62
N THR A 66 -9.04 -21.73 -6.94
CA THR A 66 -9.83 -22.24 -8.07
C THR A 66 -9.26 -21.84 -9.44
N ILE A 67 -8.37 -20.85 -9.48
CA ILE A 67 -7.63 -20.48 -10.70
C ILE A 67 -6.49 -21.49 -10.88
N SER A 68 -6.63 -22.36 -11.88
CA SER A 68 -5.65 -23.39 -12.22
C SER A 68 -4.46 -22.85 -13.00
N SER A 69 -4.67 -21.81 -13.82
CA SER A 69 -3.62 -21.19 -14.62
C SER A 69 -3.73 -19.66 -14.59
N PRO A 70 -2.99 -18.97 -13.71
CA PRO A 70 -3.05 -17.52 -13.65
C PRO A 70 -2.44 -16.89 -14.91
N PRO A 71 -2.87 -15.68 -15.31
CA PRO A 71 -2.31 -15.00 -16.47
C PRO A 71 -0.78 -14.82 -16.36
N PRO A 72 -0.01 -15.29 -17.35
CA PRO A 72 1.45 -15.39 -17.22
C PRO A 72 2.19 -14.05 -17.29
N HIS A 73 1.53 -13.01 -17.82
CA HIS A 73 2.10 -11.68 -18.01
C HIS A 73 1.62 -10.67 -16.98
N LEU A 74 1.04 -11.12 -15.87
CA LEU A 74 0.50 -10.24 -14.86
C LEU A 74 1.61 -9.40 -14.19
N GLU A 75 1.51 -8.08 -14.34
CA GLU A 75 2.39 -7.07 -13.76
C GLU A 75 1.78 -6.41 -12.52
N ARG A 76 0.45 -6.32 -12.46
CA ARG A 76 -0.32 -5.69 -11.39
C ARG A 76 -1.48 -6.55 -10.95
N LEU A 77 -1.57 -6.79 -9.64
CA LEU A 77 -2.67 -7.52 -9.02
C LEU A 77 -3.22 -6.71 -7.84
N VAL A 78 -4.50 -6.38 -7.91
CA VAL A 78 -5.23 -5.69 -6.84
C VAL A 78 -6.42 -6.55 -6.43
N LEU A 79 -6.47 -6.90 -5.15
CA LEU A 79 -7.53 -7.73 -4.57
C LEU A 79 -8.16 -6.95 -3.42
N LYS A 80 -9.39 -6.46 -3.61
CA LYS A 80 -10.21 -5.77 -2.61
C LYS A 80 -11.36 -6.68 -2.16
N CYS A 81 -11.03 -7.70 -1.39
CA CYS A 81 -11.99 -8.71 -0.95
C CYS A 81 -11.37 -9.61 0.12
N ARG A 82 -12.21 -10.23 0.95
CA ARG A 82 -11.78 -11.28 1.88
C ARG A 82 -11.25 -12.48 1.12
N LEU A 83 -10.10 -12.98 1.53
CA LEU A 83 -9.45 -14.16 0.96
C LEU A 83 -9.44 -15.28 2.00
N GLN A 84 -9.75 -16.49 1.59
CA GLN A 84 -9.60 -17.65 2.47
C GLN A 84 -8.13 -17.96 2.73
N VAL A 85 -7.34 -17.95 1.66
CA VAL A 85 -5.90 -18.17 1.67
C VAL A 85 -5.30 -17.45 0.47
N LEU A 86 -4.04 -17.04 0.58
CA LEU A 86 -3.27 -16.54 -0.54
C LEU A 86 -2.66 -17.76 -1.29
N PRO A 87 -3.02 -18.01 -2.55
CA PRO A 87 -2.67 -19.25 -3.24
C PRO A 87 -1.21 -19.29 -3.71
N ASP A 88 -0.64 -20.50 -3.78
CA ASP A 88 0.76 -20.76 -4.12
C ASP A 88 1.17 -20.22 -5.50
N TRP A 89 0.23 -20.12 -6.43
CA TRP A 89 0.52 -19.62 -7.77
C TRP A 89 0.93 -18.15 -7.78
N ILE A 90 0.62 -17.37 -6.73
CA ILE A 90 1.08 -15.98 -6.60
C ILE A 90 2.61 -15.94 -6.56
N SER A 91 3.25 -16.85 -5.83
CA SER A 91 4.71 -16.99 -5.77
C SER A 91 5.35 -17.24 -7.15
N GLY A 92 4.57 -17.76 -8.10
CA GLY A 92 4.99 -18.04 -9.47
C GLY A 92 4.93 -16.84 -10.42
N LEU A 93 4.34 -15.71 -10.05
CA LEU A 93 4.11 -14.56 -10.94
C LEU A 93 5.40 -13.78 -11.20
N GLN A 94 6.19 -14.25 -12.17
CA GLN A 94 7.52 -13.70 -12.45
C GLN A 94 7.52 -12.22 -12.86
N ASN A 95 6.44 -11.71 -13.44
CA ASN A 95 6.35 -10.33 -13.94
C ASN A 95 5.69 -9.38 -12.94
N LEU A 96 5.19 -9.86 -11.79
CA LEU A 96 4.43 -9.04 -10.87
C LEU A 96 5.32 -7.95 -10.25
N SER A 97 4.95 -6.70 -10.51
CA SER A 97 5.65 -5.51 -10.06
C SER A 97 4.92 -4.78 -8.94
N MET A 98 3.59 -4.94 -8.87
CA MET A 98 2.75 -4.34 -7.83
C MET A 98 1.71 -5.36 -7.37
N LEU A 99 1.65 -5.55 -6.06
CA LEU A 99 0.60 -6.31 -5.40
C LEU A 99 -0.10 -5.43 -4.38
N CYS A 100 -1.43 -5.42 -4.44
CA CYS A 100 -2.26 -4.88 -3.39
C CYS A 100 -3.23 -5.93 -2.88
N LEU A 101 -3.21 -6.13 -1.56
CA LEU A 101 -4.21 -6.88 -0.80
C LEU A 101 -4.96 -5.88 0.08
N SER A 102 -6.26 -5.75 -0.15
CA SER A 102 -7.15 -4.84 0.57
C SER A 102 -8.35 -5.61 1.09
N LEU A 103 -8.70 -5.40 2.36
CA LEU A 103 -9.83 -6.09 3.03
C LEU A 103 -9.73 -7.63 2.93
N SER A 104 -8.51 -8.15 2.86
CA SER A 104 -8.25 -9.58 2.63
C SER A 104 -8.43 -10.44 3.87
N SER A 105 -8.26 -9.88 5.07
CA SER A 105 -8.42 -10.58 6.35
C SER A 105 -7.73 -11.96 6.40
N LEU A 106 -6.52 -12.07 5.83
CA LEU A 106 -5.73 -13.30 5.84
C LEU A 106 -5.31 -13.65 7.27
N THR A 107 -5.36 -14.92 7.64
CA THR A 107 -4.90 -15.41 8.95
C THR A 107 -3.48 -15.96 8.92
N ASP A 108 -3.04 -16.46 7.75
CA ASP A 108 -1.68 -16.90 7.50
C ASP A 108 -0.81 -15.74 7.01
N ASP A 109 0.48 -15.76 7.34
CA ASP A 109 1.42 -14.72 6.92
C ASP A 109 1.48 -14.63 5.38
N PRO A 110 1.04 -13.51 4.76
CA PRO A 110 1.07 -13.34 3.31
C PRO A 110 2.50 -13.25 2.75
N LEU A 111 3.49 -12.88 3.57
CA LEU A 111 4.84 -12.59 3.11
C LEU A 111 5.57 -13.85 2.60
N ARG A 112 5.19 -15.05 3.06
CA ARG A 112 5.76 -16.33 2.56
C ARG A 112 5.62 -16.50 1.04
N HIS A 113 4.52 -16.00 0.48
CA HIS A 113 4.23 -16.11 -0.95
C HIS A 113 4.73 -14.91 -1.74
N VAL A 114 4.74 -13.74 -1.10
CA VAL A 114 5.04 -12.48 -1.77
C VAL A 114 6.54 -12.15 -1.73
N GLY A 115 7.25 -12.60 -0.71
CA GLY A 115 8.68 -12.32 -0.49
C GLY A 115 9.61 -12.96 -1.52
N VAL A 116 9.16 -14.02 -2.19
CA VAL A 116 9.93 -14.73 -3.23
C VAL A 116 9.78 -14.10 -4.62
N LEU A 117 8.88 -13.13 -4.79
CA LEU A 117 8.60 -12.52 -6.09
C LEU A 117 9.82 -11.72 -6.59
N PRO A 118 10.37 -12.06 -7.77
CA PRO A 118 11.66 -11.52 -8.22
C PRO A 118 11.59 -10.08 -8.73
N ASN A 119 10.40 -9.63 -9.12
CA ASN A 119 10.17 -8.33 -9.76
C ASN A 119 9.23 -7.41 -8.98
N LEU A 120 8.82 -7.78 -7.76
CA LEU A 120 7.92 -6.97 -6.97
C LEU A 120 8.62 -5.69 -6.51
N VAL A 121 8.04 -4.55 -6.87
CA VAL A 121 8.54 -3.20 -6.57
C VAL A 121 7.66 -2.53 -5.52
N SER A 122 6.36 -2.82 -5.50
CA SER A 122 5.39 -2.16 -4.64
C SER A 122 4.44 -3.17 -3.99
N LEU A 123 4.33 -3.11 -2.67
CA LEU A 123 3.46 -3.97 -1.87
C LEU A 123 2.55 -3.12 -0.97
N TRP A 124 1.25 -3.33 -1.11
CA TRP A 124 0.22 -2.65 -0.34
C TRP A 124 -0.60 -3.68 0.43
N LEU A 125 -0.59 -3.57 1.75
CA LEU A 125 -1.38 -4.39 2.66
C LEU A 125 -2.32 -3.46 3.43
N TYR A 126 -3.59 -3.41 3.03
CA TYR A 126 -4.63 -2.59 3.67
C TYR A 126 -5.66 -3.49 4.34
N ARG A 127 -5.72 -3.56 5.68
CA ARG A 127 -6.59 -4.52 6.39
C ARG A 127 -6.46 -5.93 5.82
N ALA A 128 -5.23 -6.29 5.44
CA ALA A 128 -4.97 -7.47 4.62
C ALA A 128 -4.74 -8.74 5.44
N TYR A 129 -4.29 -8.58 6.69
CA TYR A 129 -3.84 -9.65 7.56
C TYR A 129 -4.33 -9.40 8.99
N GLU A 130 -4.87 -10.44 9.62
CA GLU A 130 -5.45 -10.44 10.97
C GLU A 130 -4.53 -11.06 12.02
N GLY A 131 -3.36 -11.55 11.63
CA GLY A 131 -2.38 -12.08 12.57
C GLY A 131 -1.56 -10.98 13.25
N THR A 132 -0.76 -11.40 14.24
CA THR A 132 -0.07 -10.48 15.15
C THR A 132 1.35 -10.13 14.74
N GLN A 133 1.97 -10.90 13.85
CA GLN A 133 3.37 -10.73 13.48
C GLN A 133 3.57 -10.78 11.97
N LEU A 134 4.38 -9.87 11.45
CA LEU A 134 4.93 -9.93 10.10
C LEU A 134 6.43 -10.16 10.18
N HIS A 135 6.92 -11.19 9.47
CA HIS A 135 8.33 -11.55 9.47
C HIS A 135 8.91 -11.47 8.05
N PHE A 136 9.86 -10.56 7.84
CA PHE A 136 10.56 -10.37 6.58
C PHE A 136 11.88 -11.15 6.61
N GLU A 137 11.85 -12.34 6.00
CA GLU A 137 13.00 -13.26 5.93
C GLU A 137 14.17 -12.71 5.10
N VAL A 138 15.37 -13.10 5.48
CA VAL A 138 16.61 -12.78 4.78
C VAL A 138 16.55 -13.15 3.30
N GLY A 139 16.98 -12.22 2.44
CA GLY A 139 17.03 -12.43 0.99
C GLY A 139 15.67 -12.36 0.28
N GLY A 140 14.58 -12.13 1.01
CA GLY A 140 13.26 -11.80 0.48
C GLY A 140 13.16 -10.37 -0.05
N PHE A 141 12.16 -10.10 -0.90
CA PHE A 141 11.80 -8.76 -1.39
C PHE A 141 12.94 -8.01 -2.07
N ARG A 142 13.70 -8.68 -2.94
CA ARG A 142 14.97 -8.18 -3.52
C ARG A 142 14.85 -6.89 -4.34
N LYS A 143 13.67 -6.57 -4.87
CA LYS A 143 13.41 -5.37 -5.68
C LYS A 143 12.36 -4.43 -5.09
N LEU A 144 11.86 -4.72 -3.89
CA LEU A 144 10.80 -3.93 -3.29
C LEU A 144 11.35 -2.55 -2.91
N LYS A 145 10.64 -1.50 -3.34
CA LYS A 145 10.97 -0.10 -3.08
C LYS A 145 9.94 0.59 -2.20
N LEU A 146 8.68 0.17 -2.29
CA LEU A 146 7.58 0.72 -1.52
C LEU A 146 6.84 -0.41 -0.79
N LEU A 147 6.76 -0.26 0.53
CA LEU A 147 5.99 -1.13 1.42
C LEU A 147 5.00 -0.29 2.22
N VAL A 148 3.72 -0.65 2.13
CA VAL A 148 2.64 0.04 2.85
C VAL A 148 1.84 -0.97 3.66
N LEU A 149 1.86 -0.80 4.98
CA LEU A 149 1.13 -1.57 5.97
C LEU A 149 0.08 -0.65 6.60
N ARG A 150 -1.17 -0.74 6.19
CA ARG A 150 -2.21 0.21 6.60
C ARG A 150 -3.41 -0.49 7.24
N ASP A 151 -3.90 0.11 8.31
CA ASP A 151 -5.09 -0.35 9.03
C ASP A 151 -4.97 -1.83 9.45
N MET A 152 -3.82 -2.16 10.06
CA MET A 152 -3.46 -3.51 10.49
C MET A 152 -3.79 -3.63 11.97
N GLN A 153 -5.07 -3.85 12.29
CA GLN A 153 -5.62 -3.75 13.64
C GLN A 153 -5.03 -4.76 14.63
N GLY A 154 -4.72 -5.98 14.17
CA GLY A 154 -4.15 -7.05 14.99
C GLY A 154 -2.63 -7.07 15.06
N LEU A 155 -1.93 -6.25 14.28
CA LEU A 155 -0.47 -6.32 14.15
C LEU A 155 0.21 -5.76 15.40
N GLU A 156 0.99 -6.61 16.07
CA GLU A 156 1.76 -6.31 17.29
C GLU A 156 3.26 -6.20 17.02
N LEU A 157 3.78 -7.02 16.09
CA LEU A 157 5.21 -7.13 15.84
C LEU A 157 5.55 -7.13 14.35
N VAL A 158 6.60 -6.39 13.99
CA VAL A 158 7.21 -6.44 12.66
C VAL A 158 8.69 -6.74 12.82
N GLU A 159 9.13 -7.86 12.25
CA GLU A 159 10.52 -8.29 12.26
C GLU A 159 11.12 -8.25 10.86
N ILE A 160 12.30 -7.63 10.74
CA ILE A 160 13.04 -7.53 9.50
C ILE A 160 14.41 -8.14 9.72
N GLU A 161 14.65 -9.31 9.12
CA GLU A 161 15.97 -9.93 9.19
C GLU A 161 17.01 -9.13 8.41
N GLU A 162 18.26 -9.14 8.88
CA GLU A 162 19.35 -8.48 8.18
C GLU A 162 19.54 -9.09 6.78
N GLY A 163 19.39 -8.27 5.74
CA GLY A 163 19.46 -8.70 4.35
C GLY A 163 18.09 -8.91 3.68
N ALA A 164 16.98 -8.75 4.41
CA ALA A 164 15.66 -8.53 3.82
C ALA A 164 15.53 -7.11 3.26
N LEU A 165 14.62 -6.91 2.30
CA LEU A 165 14.23 -5.58 1.80
C LEU A 165 15.41 -4.65 1.38
N PRO A 166 16.43 -5.15 0.65
CA PRO A 166 17.70 -4.42 0.46
C PRO A 166 17.55 -3.09 -0.32
N LEU A 167 16.50 -2.96 -1.13
CA LEU A 167 16.23 -1.80 -1.99
C LEU A 167 15.02 -0.97 -1.52
N LEU A 168 14.52 -1.20 -0.31
CA LEU A 168 13.36 -0.47 0.18
C LEU A 168 13.69 1.01 0.33
N GLU A 169 12.92 1.86 -0.34
CA GLU A 169 13.11 3.31 -0.35
C GLU A 169 12.06 4.01 0.53
N GLU A 170 10.87 3.42 0.66
CA GLU A 170 9.77 3.98 1.43
C GLU A 170 8.98 2.91 2.19
N LEU A 171 8.77 3.17 3.48
CA LEU A 171 7.98 2.35 4.39
C LEU A 171 6.88 3.21 5.03
N ARG A 172 5.63 2.83 4.80
CA ARG A 172 4.46 3.47 5.42
C ARG A 172 3.75 2.49 6.34
N ILE A 173 3.52 2.88 7.59
CA ILE A 173 2.87 2.05 8.60
C ILE A 173 1.72 2.80 9.27
N GLY A 174 0.57 2.16 9.40
CA GLY A 174 -0.53 2.59 10.24
C GLY A 174 -1.79 3.02 9.47
N PRO A 175 -2.93 3.16 10.18
CA PRO A 175 -3.08 2.99 11.63
C PRO A 175 -2.88 1.53 12.09
N SER A 176 -2.12 1.33 13.17
CA SER A 176 -1.82 0.01 13.76
C SER A 176 -1.74 0.16 15.28
N PRO A 177 -2.88 0.09 16.00
CA PRO A 177 -2.95 0.48 17.41
C PRO A 177 -2.23 -0.48 18.36
N LEU A 178 -2.01 -1.73 17.96
CA LEU A 178 -1.32 -2.75 18.78
C LEU A 178 0.19 -2.82 18.53
N LEU A 179 0.69 -2.14 17.49
CA LEU A 179 2.11 -2.08 17.19
C LEU A 179 2.74 -0.98 18.06
N ASP A 180 3.25 -1.37 19.23
CA ASP A 180 3.81 -0.47 20.24
C ASP A 180 5.36 -0.46 20.27
N GLU A 181 5.98 -1.32 19.46
CA GLU A 181 7.43 -1.39 19.26
C GLU A 181 7.82 -0.95 17.84
N VAL A 182 8.96 -0.25 17.75
CA VAL A 182 9.56 0.10 16.45
C VAL A 182 10.04 -1.19 15.78
N PRO A 183 9.65 -1.45 14.51
CA PRO A 183 10.00 -2.68 13.79
C PRO A 183 11.46 -3.09 14.00
N SER A 184 11.67 -4.35 14.38
CA SER A 184 13.01 -4.85 14.61
C SER A 184 13.75 -4.97 13.28
N GLY A 185 15.02 -4.59 13.26
CA GLY A 185 15.85 -4.65 12.06
C GLY A 185 15.71 -3.48 11.09
N LEU A 186 14.91 -2.46 11.43
CA LEU A 186 14.79 -1.23 10.64
C LEU A 186 16.17 -0.57 10.42
N GLN A 187 17.09 -0.66 11.39
CA GLN A 187 18.48 -0.18 11.27
C GLN A 187 19.29 -0.80 10.10
N HIS A 188 18.86 -1.95 9.57
CA HIS A 188 19.52 -2.63 8.46
C HIS A 188 19.07 -2.11 7.09
N LEU A 189 17.99 -1.32 7.01
CA LEU A 189 17.40 -0.81 5.77
C LEU A 189 18.16 0.40 5.21
N ARG A 190 19.38 0.18 4.72
CA ARG A 190 20.29 1.26 4.26
C ARG A 190 19.78 2.10 3.09
N SER A 191 18.81 1.60 2.32
CA SER A 191 18.23 2.29 1.17
C SER A 191 17.01 3.15 1.55
N LEU A 192 16.53 3.06 2.80
CA LEU A 192 15.29 3.69 3.25
C LEU A 192 15.45 5.22 3.29
N LYS A 193 14.60 5.91 2.55
CA LYS A 193 14.60 7.37 2.44
C LYS A 193 13.47 7.99 3.26
N VAL A 194 12.31 7.33 3.25
CA VAL A 194 11.08 7.82 3.89
C VAL A 194 10.51 6.72 4.79
N LEU A 195 10.34 7.05 6.06
CA LEU A 195 9.57 6.26 7.02
C LEU A 195 8.38 7.10 7.47
N ALA A 196 7.16 6.67 7.14
CA ALA A 196 5.95 7.39 7.50
C ALA A 196 5.05 6.54 8.40
N PHE A 197 4.58 7.14 9.48
CA PHE A 197 3.65 6.56 10.42
C PHE A 197 2.30 7.29 10.37
N TYR A 198 1.19 6.56 10.43
CA TYR A 198 -0.17 7.11 10.39
C TYR A 198 -0.92 6.71 11.64
N ASP A 199 -1.41 7.69 12.42
CA ASP A 199 -2.20 7.49 13.63
C ASP A 199 -1.65 6.38 14.55
N MET A 200 -0.33 6.37 14.76
CA MET A 200 0.36 5.38 15.60
C MET A 200 0.30 5.74 17.09
N PRO A 201 0.41 4.75 18.01
CA PRO A 201 0.47 4.98 19.44
C PRO A 201 1.58 5.96 19.84
N ASN A 202 1.28 6.86 20.78
CA ASN A 202 2.23 7.90 21.22
C ASN A 202 3.49 7.27 21.84
N GLU A 203 3.36 6.13 22.52
CA GLU A 203 4.46 5.38 23.13
C GLU A 203 5.51 4.98 22.10
N LEU A 204 5.09 4.49 20.93
CA LEU A 204 5.98 4.13 19.82
C LEU A 204 6.74 5.37 19.31
N VAL A 205 6.05 6.51 19.19
CA VAL A 205 6.66 7.77 18.75
C VAL A 205 7.67 8.30 19.77
N HIS A 206 7.38 8.19 21.07
CA HIS A 206 8.31 8.57 22.13
C HIS A 206 9.59 7.74 22.13
N LYS A 207 9.50 6.42 21.89
CA LYS A 207 10.68 5.53 21.78
C LYS A 207 11.62 5.94 20.63
N MET A 208 11.10 6.59 19.58
CA MET A 208 11.89 7.05 18.43
C MET A 208 12.50 8.45 18.59
N GLN A 209 12.20 9.19 19.67
CA GLN A 209 12.67 10.57 19.78
C GLN A 209 14.21 10.65 19.90
N PRO A 210 14.86 11.62 19.22
CA PRO A 210 16.32 11.79 19.29
C PRO A 210 16.81 12.12 20.71
N ASN A 211 15.97 12.78 21.51
CA ASN A 211 16.30 13.22 22.87
C ASN A 211 16.03 12.14 23.93
N GLY A 212 16.61 10.96 23.76
CA GLY A 212 16.56 9.88 24.77
C GLY A 212 15.55 8.77 24.49
N GLY A 213 15.00 8.67 23.27
CA GLY A 213 14.24 7.52 22.82
C GLY A 213 15.12 6.27 22.70
N SER A 214 14.69 5.16 23.29
CA SER A 214 15.44 3.90 23.30
C SER A 214 15.66 3.30 21.90
N ASP A 215 14.76 3.60 20.97
CA ASP A 215 14.75 3.07 19.60
C ASP A 215 15.21 4.08 18.55
N TYR A 216 15.68 5.27 18.94
CA TYR A 216 16.16 6.27 17.97
C TYR A 216 17.27 5.71 17.06
N VAL A 217 18.16 4.88 17.60
CA VAL A 217 19.22 4.19 16.84
C VAL A 217 18.70 3.32 15.70
N LYS A 218 17.43 2.87 15.77
CA LYS A 218 16.80 2.11 14.69
C LYS A 218 16.45 2.98 13.48
N VAL A 219 16.16 4.27 13.70
CA VAL A 219 15.65 5.19 12.69
C VAL A 219 16.61 6.35 12.36
N GLU A 220 17.71 6.52 13.10
CA GLU A 220 18.65 7.65 12.95
C GLU A 220 19.27 7.77 11.55
N HIS A 221 19.34 6.67 10.81
CA HIS A 221 19.91 6.61 9.46
C HIS A 221 18.90 7.02 8.37
N VAL A 222 17.61 7.15 8.72
CA VAL A 222 16.53 7.45 7.78
C VAL A 222 16.44 8.97 7.59
N PRO A 223 16.59 9.49 6.36
CA PRO A 223 16.57 10.93 6.09
C PRO A 223 15.28 11.64 6.47
N SER A 224 14.13 10.98 6.28
CA SER A 224 12.81 11.57 6.51
C SER A 224 11.94 10.61 7.31
N VAL A 225 11.65 10.97 8.57
CA VAL A 225 10.73 10.22 9.43
C VAL A 225 9.52 11.11 9.75
N LEU A 226 8.36 10.70 9.24
CA LEU A 226 7.13 11.49 9.23
C LEU A 226 6.03 10.83 10.06
N PHE A 227 5.27 11.65 10.79
CA PHE A 227 4.08 11.22 11.52
C PHE A 227 2.87 11.97 10.99
N TRP A 228 1.86 11.22 10.58
CA TRP A 228 0.61 11.74 10.05
C TRP A 228 -0.50 11.45 11.03
N TYR A 229 -1.22 12.50 11.41
CA TYR A 229 -2.33 12.38 12.34
C TYR A 229 -3.59 12.97 11.76
N ARG A 230 -4.69 12.22 11.89
CA ARG A 230 -5.99 12.64 11.38
C ARG A 230 -6.51 13.83 12.16
N ILE A 231 -6.93 14.86 11.43
CA ILE A 231 -7.53 16.08 11.97
C ILE A 231 -9.06 15.99 11.91
N SER A 232 -9.58 15.84 10.69
CA SER A 232 -11.02 15.82 10.41
C SER A 232 -11.28 15.13 9.07
N GLY A 233 -12.29 14.27 9.02
CA GLY A 233 -12.62 13.50 7.82
C GLY A 233 -11.39 12.75 7.26
N ARG A 234 -10.98 13.09 6.03
CA ARG A 234 -9.80 12.54 5.35
C ARG A 234 -8.54 13.44 5.43
N SER A 235 -8.56 14.49 6.25
CA SER A 235 -7.46 15.44 6.37
C SER A 235 -6.46 15.01 7.44
N TYR A 236 -5.16 15.06 7.09
CA TYR A 236 -4.06 14.74 8.00
C TYR A 236 -3.13 15.94 8.17
N ALA A 237 -2.53 16.07 9.35
CA ALA A 237 -1.35 16.89 9.57
C ALA A 237 -0.12 16.00 9.64
N SER A 238 0.95 16.42 8.96
CA SER A 238 2.29 15.83 9.07
C SER A 238 3.12 16.52 10.13
N TYR A 239 4.00 15.75 10.77
CA TYR A 239 5.01 16.20 11.72
C TYR A 239 6.31 15.45 11.45
N GLU A 240 7.46 16.12 11.56
CA GLU A 240 8.76 15.45 11.42
C GLU A 240 9.30 14.97 12.78
N LEU A 241 10.06 13.87 12.76
CA LEU A 241 10.69 13.35 13.97
C LEU A 241 11.68 14.37 14.57
N GLY A 242 11.53 14.63 15.86
CA GLY A 242 12.41 15.53 16.62
C GLY A 242 12.00 17.00 16.59
N GLU A 243 10.95 17.37 15.85
CA GLU A 243 10.38 18.72 15.91
C GLU A 243 9.54 18.93 17.18
N GLN A 244 9.53 20.17 17.67
CA GLN A 244 8.76 20.53 18.87
C GLN A 244 7.26 20.37 18.64
N ASP A 245 6.76 20.68 17.43
CA ASP A 245 5.36 20.54 17.06
C ASP A 245 4.84 19.11 17.24
N LEU A 246 5.68 18.10 16.95
CA LEU A 246 5.35 16.70 17.20
C LEU A 246 5.20 16.44 18.71
N LEU A 247 6.11 16.95 19.54
CA LEU A 247 6.07 16.76 20.99
C LEU A 247 4.84 17.44 21.61
N ASP A 248 4.53 18.67 21.18
CA ASP A 248 3.35 19.40 21.63
C ASP A 248 2.07 18.64 21.26
N ARG A 249 2.02 18.07 20.06
CA ARG A 249 0.93 17.19 19.60
C ARG A 249 0.81 15.94 20.46
N LEU A 250 1.91 15.26 20.80
CA LEU A 250 1.87 14.06 21.65
C LEU A 250 1.39 14.36 23.09
N GLN A 251 1.62 15.58 23.58
CA GLN A 251 1.19 16.04 24.91
C GLN A 251 -0.25 16.62 24.91
N GLY A 252 -0.91 16.69 23.75
CA GLY A 252 -2.22 17.33 23.62
C GLY A 252 -2.19 18.85 23.76
N LEU A 253 -1.02 19.47 23.56
CA LEU A 253 -0.77 20.91 23.64
C LEU A 253 -0.81 21.63 22.28
N ASP A 254 -1.14 20.92 21.20
CA ASP A 254 -1.31 21.50 19.86
C ASP A 254 -2.37 22.61 19.91
N THR A 255 -1.89 23.85 19.99
CA THR A 255 -2.70 25.06 20.09
C THR A 255 -2.73 25.70 18.71
N ASN A 256 -3.93 25.76 18.13
CA ASN A 256 -4.25 26.46 16.87
C ASN A 256 -3.84 25.73 15.57
N MET A 257 -4.80 25.01 14.98
CA MET A 257 -4.69 24.37 13.66
C MET A 257 -4.55 25.33 12.46
N ASN A 258 -4.46 26.64 12.69
CA ASN A 258 -4.58 27.65 11.65
C ASN A 258 -3.26 28.35 11.28
N ASP A 259 -2.16 28.14 12.01
CA ASP A 259 -0.97 29.01 11.90
C ASP A 259 0.36 28.29 11.65
N VAL A 260 0.35 26.96 11.53
CA VAL A 260 1.55 26.20 11.15
C VAL A 260 1.47 25.95 9.64
N THR A 261 2.59 26.14 8.95
CA THR A 261 2.75 25.84 7.51
C THR A 261 2.69 24.31 7.32
N ARG A 262 1.52 23.72 7.53
CA ARG A 262 1.30 22.27 7.50
C ARG A 262 1.03 21.84 6.07
N HIS A 263 1.70 20.78 5.63
CA HIS A 263 1.24 20.02 4.48
C HIS A 263 -0.03 19.26 4.90
N VAL A 264 -1.17 19.95 4.83
CA VAL A 264 -2.47 19.31 4.97
C VAL A 264 -2.72 18.56 3.67
N LEU A 265 -2.58 17.24 3.72
CA LEU A 265 -3.02 16.38 2.63
C LEU A 265 -4.51 16.10 2.83
N GLN A 266 -5.31 16.62 1.90
CA GLN A 266 -6.66 16.14 1.68
C GLN A 266 -6.50 14.76 1.06
N SER A 267 -6.87 13.75 1.86
CA SER A 267 -6.94 12.33 1.52
C SER A 267 -5.63 11.55 1.41
N PHE A 268 -5.53 10.57 2.33
CA PHE A 268 -4.70 9.38 2.25
C PHE A 268 -5.63 8.18 2.12
N SER A 269 -6.35 8.08 1.02
CA SER A 269 -7.07 6.87 0.64
C SER A 269 -6.14 5.96 -0.18
N PHE A 270 -6.49 4.68 -0.23
CA PHE A 270 -5.85 3.73 -1.16
C PHE A 270 -5.81 4.26 -2.60
N SER A 271 -6.82 5.05 -3.00
CA SER A 271 -6.86 5.73 -4.30
C SER A 271 -5.79 6.82 -4.41
N ASP A 272 -5.64 7.68 -3.39
CA ASP A 272 -4.61 8.75 -3.37
C ASP A 272 -3.19 8.20 -3.39
N ASP A 273 -2.97 7.05 -2.76
CA ASP A 273 -1.69 6.36 -2.66
C ASP A 273 -1.26 5.74 -4.00
N ILE A 274 -2.21 5.40 -4.87
CA ILE A 274 -1.98 5.07 -6.29
C ILE A 274 -1.90 6.36 -7.14
N GLU A 275 -2.58 7.44 -6.75
CA GLU A 275 -2.60 8.75 -7.46
C GLU A 275 -1.36 9.61 -7.27
N ALA A 276 -0.74 9.58 -6.09
CA ALA A 276 0.33 10.49 -5.68
C ALA A 276 1.61 10.33 -6.52
N ASP A 277 1.76 9.22 -7.25
CA ASP A 277 2.83 9.03 -8.24
C ASP A 277 2.61 9.82 -9.56
N SER A 278 1.51 10.56 -9.69
CA SER A 278 1.14 11.30 -10.91
C SER A 278 1.03 12.83 -10.77
N ALA A 279 1.06 13.39 -9.55
CA ALA A 279 0.90 14.83 -9.34
C ALA A 279 2.23 15.57 -9.13
N SER A 280 2.93 15.87 -10.23
CA SER A 280 3.78 17.07 -10.28
C SER A 280 3.83 17.65 -11.70
N ALA A 281 2.79 18.38 -12.08
CA ALA A 281 2.89 19.43 -13.10
C ALA A 281 1.73 20.44 -12.97
N SER A 282 2.10 21.72 -12.91
CA SER A 282 1.28 22.95 -13.03
C SER A 282 0.26 23.24 -11.91
N THR A 283 0.33 24.39 -11.24
CA THR A 283 0.11 25.70 -11.89
C THR A 283 1.03 26.85 -11.41
N SER A 284 1.43 27.60 -12.45
CA SER A 284 2.03 28.92 -12.57
C SER A 284 1.76 30.01 -11.50
N ALA A 285 2.85 30.67 -11.08
CA ALA A 285 2.99 32.14 -11.11
C ALA A 285 4.49 32.52 -11.28
N VAL A 286 4.79 33.48 -12.16
CA VAL A 286 6.13 33.97 -12.57
C VAL A 286 6.59 35.13 -11.64
N PRO A 287 7.90 35.41 -11.46
CA PRO A 287 8.55 35.72 -10.17
C PRO A 287 8.95 37.21 -9.98
N PRO A 288 9.82 37.50 -8.98
CA PRO A 288 11.08 38.15 -9.34
C PRO A 288 12.33 37.42 -8.82
N SER A 289 13.26 37.20 -9.77
CA SER A 289 14.74 37.21 -9.73
C SER A 289 15.54 36.66 -8.54
N ASP A 290 16.46 35.74 -8.90
CA ASP A 290 17.72 35.30 -8.26
C ASP A 290 17.58 34.61 -6.88
N GLU A 291 18.10 33.41 -6.61
CA GLU A 291 19.32 32.75 -7.07
C GLU A 291 19.14 31.22 -7.25
N ARG A 292 20.04 30.67 -8.06
CA ARG A 292 20.20 29.25 -8.43
C ARG A 292 20.43 28.33 -7.23
N LEU A 293 19.61 27.29 -7.08
CA LEU A 293 20.08 25.93 -6.73
C LEU A 293 19.17 24.89 -7.39
N SER A 294 19.69 24.22 -8.40
CA SER A 294 19.07 23.09 -9.09
C SER A 294 19.36 21.79 -8.34
N PHE A 295 18.33 21.01 -8.02
CA PHE A 295 18.45 19.58 -7.81
C PHE A 295 17.53 18.86 -8.79
N SER A 296 18.15 18.24 -9.79
CA SER A 296 17.54 17.34 -10.75
C SER A 296 17.62 15.90 -10.23
N GLY A 297 16.54 15.14 -10.38
CA GLY A 297 16.64 13.75 -10.82
C GLY A 297 16.06 12.67 -9.91
N ASN A 298 15.15 11.89 -10.51
CA ASN A 298 14.72 10.53 -10.18
C ASN A 298 13.57 10.38 -9.17
N ARG A 299 12.39 10.85 -9.56
CA ARG A 299 11.12 10.21 -9.17
C ARG A 299 10.82 9.06 -10.14
N ILE A 300 10.48 7.90 -9.60
CA ILE A 300 9.94 6.79 -10.38
C ILE A 300 8.49 7.17 -10.70
N SER A 301 8.19 7.48 -11.96
CA SER A 301 6.85 7.84 -12.40
C SER A 301 6.14 6.61 -12.96
N PHE A 302 4.97 6.25 -12.40
CA PHE A 302 4.04 5.30 -13.01
C PHE A 302 2.89 6.07 -13.68
N GLY A 303 2.58 5.72 -14.94
CA GLY A 303 1.71 6.51 -15.83
C GLY A 303 0.27 6.73 -15.33
N SER A 304 -0.21 7.96 -15.55
CA SER A 304 -1.40 8.65 -15.00
C SER A 304 -2.79 8.23 -15.51
N ASP A 305 -2.97 7.04 -16.11
CA ASP A 305 -4.18 6.75 -16.91
C ASP A 305 -5.33 6.01 -16.17
N TRP A 306 -5.33 5.89 -14.83
CA TRP A 306 -6.16 4.86 -14.15
C TRP A 306 -7.03 5.32 -12.98
N LEU A 307 -7.01 6.61 -12.63
CA LEU A 307 -7.31 6.99 -11.25
C LEU A 307 -8.65 7.69 -11.02
N SER A 308 -9.37 8.10 -12.06
CA SER A 308 -10.61 8.85 -11.86
C SER A 308 -11.80 8.06 -11.30
N ASP A 309 -11.72 6.73 -11.17
CA ASP A 309 -12.91 5.88 -10.97
C ASP A 309 -12.94 5.06 -9.66
N PHE A 310 -12.06 5.33 -8.70
CA PHE A 310 -11.98 4.56 -7.43
C PHE A 310 -12.29 5.36 -6.15
N SER A 311 -12.91 6.53 -6.27
CA SER A 311 -13.60 7.16 -5.13
C SER A 311 -15.06 6.75 -5.17
N ASP A 312 -15.42 5.79 -4.33
CA ASP A 312 -16.62 5.77 -3.48
C ASP A 312 -16.86 4.32 -3.03
N ASP A 313 -17.54 4.17 -1.88
CA ASP A 313 -17.75 2.92 -1.12
C ASP A 313 -16.67 2.60 -0.06
N ILE A 314 -16.31 3.62 0.74
CA ILE A 314 -16.09 3.43 2.18
C ILE A 314 -16.86 4.56 2.90
N GLU A 315 -18.17 4.39 3.00
CA GLU A 315 -18.98 5.05 4.03
C GLU A 315 -19.85 3.99 4.71
N ASP A 316 -19.83 4.08 6.05
CA ASP A 316 -20.50 3.32 7.11
C ASP A 316 -20.15 1.84 7.35
#